data_AF-A0A0K2GC39-F1
#
_entry.id   AF-A0A0K2GC39-F1
#
_cell.length_a   1.000
_cell.length_b   1.000
_cell.length_c   1.000
_cell.angle_alpha   90.00
_cell.angle_beta   90.00
_cell.angle_gamma   90.00
#
_symmetry.space_group_name_H-M   'P 1'
#
loop_
_entity.id
_entity.type
_entity.pdbx_description
1 polymer ?
#
loop_
_entity_poly.entity_id
_entity_poly.type
_entity_poly.pdbx_seq_one_letter_code
_entity_poly.pdbx_strand_id
1 'polypeptide(L)'
;MACPEQGRRGIGHRGQATSTLHLPPVTCHPSLITHHSSLGCGGFTLLEMIFVLFLLSGVLLLVMPRIVTGDSLASTGRQLIGVLRNLQSFAIGLQKPVKLYVDLDKGTYWVMIIEGTEEKIPLRTQWADRRSLPESIRFADVAVGPARRMSGRIDLSIFPNGRIDPLTLHLTDQSNNLLGIAVESVTGAIRTSDERIEPPRTQAIPERLKTLLQPAQGPSPAALGIRFQ
;
A
#
# COMPACT_ATOMS: atom_id res chain seq x y z
N MET A 1 39.75 -14.70 19.11
CA MET A 1 40.01 -16.13 18.85
C MET A 1 40.45 -16.24 17.40
N ALA A 2 41.75 -16.44 17.20
CA ALA A 2 42.36 -16.70 15.92
C ALA A 2 42.86 -18.15 15.92
N CYS A 3 42.61 -18.89 14.84
CA CYS A 3 43.56 -19.84 14.27
C CYS A 3 43.12 -20.19 12.82
N PRO A 4 44.03 -20.11 11.84
CA PRO A 4 43.81 -20.47 10.44
C PRO A 4 44.46 -21.83 10.10
N GLU A 5 44.60 -22.09 8.79
CA GLU A 5 45.60 -22.97 8.14
C GLU A 5 45.12 -24.35 7.64
N GLN A 6 45.07 -24.50 6.31
CA GLN A 6 45.74 -25.54 5.49
C GLN A 6 45.22 -25.36 4.04
N GLY A 7 45.98 -25.31 2.95
CA GLY A 7 47.35 -25.73 2.73
C GLY A 7 47.40 -26.86 1.69
N ARG A 8 47.84 -26.49 0.48
CA ARG A 8 48.86 -27.19 -0.35
C ARG A 8 48.46 -28.23 -1.44
N ARG A 9 49.20 -28.06 -2.56
CA ARG A 9 49.69 -29.01 -3.60
C ARG A 9 48.68 -29.45 -4.66
N GLY A 10 48.97 -29.43 -5.97
CA GLY A 10 50.21 -29.30 -6.72
C GLY A 10 50.40 -30.49 -7.68
N ILE A 11 51.09 -30.24 -8.81
CA ILE A 11 51.76 -31.23 -9.70
C ILE A 11 50.78 -31.94 -10.69
N GLY A 12 51.06 -32.14 -11.98
CA GLY A 12 52.26 -31.90 -12.79
C GLY A 12 52.15 -32.57 -14.17
N HIS A 13 53.13 -32.25 -15.00
CA HIS A 13 53.42 -32.67 -16.37
C HIS A 13 53.36 -34.18 -16.70
N ARG A 14 52.98 -34.48 -17.96
CA ARG A 14 53.62 -35.44 -18.91
C ARG A 14 52.83 -35.35 -20.23
N GLY A 15 53.37 -35.31 -21.45
CA GLY A 15 54.65 -35.74 -21.99
C GLY A 15 54.38 -36.74 -23.13
N GLN A 16 54.55 -36.31 -24.39
CA GLN A 16 55.10 -36.98 -25.61
C GLN A 16 54.70 -38.46 -25.88
N ALA A 17 54.43 -38.94 -27.10
CA ALA A 17 55.24 -38.86 -28.31
C ALA A 17 54.60 -39.60 -29.55
N THR A 18 54.99 -39.15 -30.75
CA THR A 18 55.43 -39.89 -31.98
C THR A 18 54.53 -40.82 -32.82
N SER A 19 54.36 -40.47 -34.11
CA SER A 19 54.80 -41.24 -35.33
C SER A 19 54.14 -40.69 -36.61
N THR A 20 54.85 -39.92 -37.45
CA THR A 20 55.58 -40.30 -38.69
C THR A 20 54.72 -40.69 -39.89
N LEU A 21 54.60 -39.78 -40.87
CA LEU A 21 54.61 -40.12 -42.30
C LEU A 21 55.07 -38.92 -43.16
N HIS A 22 55.89 -39.25 -44.14
CA HIS A 22 56.82 -38.43 -44.90
C HIS A 22 56.17 -37.97 -46.22
N LEU A 23 56.25 -36.67 -46.58
CA LEU A 23 55.87 -36.13 -47.90
C LEU A 23 57.00 -35.24 -48.49
N PRO A 24 57.16 -35.18 -49.84
CA PRO A 24 58.25 -34.49 -50.56
C PRO A 24 58.04 -32.96 -50.69
N PRO A 25 59.04 -32.19 -51.17
CA PRO A 25 59.17 -30.77 -50.86
C PRO A 25 58.17 -29.92 -51.65
N VAL A 26 57.29 -29.24 -50.90
CA VAL A 26 56.45 -28.16 -51.42
C VAL A 26 57.34 -26.93 -51.61
N THR A 27 57.44 -26.49 -52.86
CA THR A 27 58.14 -25.28 -53.29
C THR A 27 57.62 -24.05 -52.55
N CYS A 28 58.55 -23.36 -51.88
CA CYS A 28 58.31 -22.11 -51.18
C CYS A 28 57.94 -20.99 -52.17
N HIS A 29 56.70 -20.50 -52.09
CA HIS A 29 56.37 -19.14 -52.50
C HIS A 29 56.21 -18.29 -51.23
N PRO A 30 56.90 -17.15 -51.09
CA PRO A 30 56.74 -16.28 -49.94
C PRO A 30 55.48 -15.43 -50.12
N SER A 31 54.31 -16.00 -49.83
CA SER A 31 53.11 -15.21 -49.58
C SER A 31 53.15 -14.74 -48.14
N LEU A 32 53.89 -13.66 -47.91
CA LEU A 32 53.88 -12.87 -46.68
C LEU A 32 52.48 -12.26 -46.52
N ILE A 33 51.53 -13.04 -46.00
CA ILE A 33 50.33 -12.50 -45.36
C ILE A 33 50.61 -12.55 -43.87
N THR A 34 51.40 -11.59 -43.42
CA THR A 34 51.41 -11.16 -42.04
C THR A 34 49.99 -10.69 -41.74
N HIS A 35 49.17 -11.54 -41.12
CA HIS A 35 48.00 -11.05 -40.39
C HIS A 35 48.58 -10.29 -39.21
N HIS A 36 48.85 -9.00 -39.43
CA HIS A 36 49.04 -8.05 -38.36
C HIS A 36 47.72 -8.04 -37.60
N SER A 37 47.62 -8.88 -36.58
CA SER A 37 46.70 -8.65 -35.48
C SER A 37 47.06 -7.28 -34.95
N SER A 38 46.37 -6.28 -35.47
CA SER A 38 46.36 -4.92 -34.95
C SER A 38 45.82 -5.01 -33.53
N LEU A 39 46.70 -5.35 -32.58
CA LEU A 39 46.64 -4.82 -31.23
C LEU A 39 47.08 -3.35 -31.31
N GLY A 40 46.37 -2.59 -32.13
CA GLY A 40 46.43 -1.14 -32.11
C GLY A 40 45.78 -0.71 -30.81
N CYS A 41 46.43 0.22 -30.11
CA CYS A 41 45.77 1.10 -29.17
C CYS A 41 44.74 1.92 -29.97
N GLY A 42 43.60 1.31 -30.26
CA GLY A 42 42.60 1.79 -31.20
C GLY A 42 41.61 2.69 -30.48
N GLY A 43 41.59 3.97 -30.87
CA GLY A 43 40.47 4.84 -30.54
C GLY A 43 39.19 4.32 -31.21
N PHE A 44 38.06 4.46 -30.53
CA PHE A 44 36.75 4.11 -31.07
C PHE A 44 36.46 4.89 -32.35
N THR A 45 35.99 4.21 -33.39
CA THR A 45 35.58 4.87 -34.63
C THR A 45 34.25 5.62 -34.43
N LEU A 46 34.02 6.69 -35.18
CA LEU A 46 32.74 7.41 -35.11
C LEU A 46 31.53 6.51 -35.40
N LEU A 47 31.70 5.56 -36.34
CA LEU A 47 30.68 4.59 -36.71
C LEU A 47 30.37 3.60 -35.57
N GLU A 48 31.38 3.18 -34.82
CA GLU A 48 31.21 2.32 -33.66
C GLU A 48 30.42 3.03 -32.56
N MET A 49 30.73 4.30 -32.28
CA MET A 49 29.95 5.07 -31.31
C MET A 49 28.49 5.26 -31.75
N ILE A 50 28.22 5.43 -33.05
CA ILE A 50 26.84 5.51 -33.57
C ILE A 50 26.10 4.20 -33.33
N PHE A 51 26.71 3.05 -33.66
CA PHE A 51 26.09 1.75 -33.42
C PHE A 51 25.92 1.43 -31.93
N VAL A 52 26.91 1.77 -31.10
CA VAL A 52 26.84 1.58 -29.64
C VAL A 52 25.69 2.40 -29.06
N LEU A 53 25.57 3.67 -29.43
CA LEU A 53 24.47 4.53 -28.97
C LEU A 53 23.10 4.05 -29.51
N PHE A 54 23.05 3.58 -30.75
CA PHE A 54 21.84 2.98 -31.32
C PHE A 54 21.41 1.73 -30.55
N LEU A 55 22.33 0.78 -30.32
CA LEU A 55 22.05 -0.44 -29.57
C LEU A 55 21.69 -0.12 -28.11
N LEU A 56 22.39 0.83 -27.49
CA LEU A 56 22.10 1.28 -26.12
C LEU A 56 20.69 1.88 -26.02
N SER A 57 20.30 2.75 -26.97
CA SER A 57 18.95 3.33 -26.98
C SER A 57 17.86 2.28 -27.20
N GLY A 58 18.10 1.29 -28.07
CA GLY A 58 17.16 0.19 -28.28
C GLY A 58 16.95 -0.66 -27.04
N VAL A 59 18.04 -1.02 -26.34
CA VAL A 59 17.98 -1.75 -25.08
C VAL A 59 17.31 -0.90 -23.99
N LEU A 60 17.59 0.40 -23.92
CA LEU A 60 16.97 1.31 -22.95
C LEU A 60 15.45 1.37 -23.12
N LEU A 61 14.96 1.32 -24.37
CA LEU A 61 13.53 1.30 -24.67
C LEU A 61 12.85 0.00 -24.21
N LEU A 62 13.55 -1.14 -24.32
CA LEU A 62 13.06 -2.45 -23.90
C LEU A 62 13.09 -2.62 -22.37
N VAL A 63 14.09 -2.03 -21.71
CA VAL A 63 14.22 -2.02 -20.26
C VAL A 63 13.30 -0.98 -19.61
N MET A 64 12.79 0.00 -20.35
CA MET A 64 11.91 1.01 -19.79
C MET A 64 10.62 0.36 -19.25
N PRO A 65 10.41 0.34 -17.91
CA PRO A 65 9.20 -0.23 -17.36
C PRO A 65 8.02 0.62 -17.82
N ARG A 66 6.97 -0.02 -18.37
CA ARG A 66 5.69 0.65 -18.63
C ARG A 66 5.06 1.01 -17.29
N ILE A 67 5.47 2.13 -16.71
CA ILE A 67 4.83 2.73 -15.53
C ILE A 67 3.43 3.15 -15.95
N VAL A 68 2.45 2.34 -15.55
CA VAL A 68 1.04 2.72 -15.65
C VAL A 68 0.79 3.69 -14.51
N THR A 69 0.86 4.99 -14.79
CA THR A 69 0.65 6.07 -13.81
C THR A 69 -0.84 6.28 -13.49
N GLY A 70 -1.54 5.18 -13.20
CA GLY A 70 -2.89 5.20 -12.65
C GLY A 70 -2.84 4.76 -11.20
N ASP A 71 -3.49 5.50 -10.31
CA ASP A 71 -3.68 5.02 -8.94
C ASP A 71 -4.46 3.71 -8.99
N SER A 72 -3.79 2.63 -8.60
CA SER A 72 -4.39 1.30 -8.53
C SER A 72 -5.37 1.23 -7.36
N LEU A 73 -6.42 0.40 -7.50
CA LEU A 73 -7.36 0.15 -6.41
C LEU A 73 -6.66 -0.22 -5.10
N ALA A 74 -5.60 -1.05 -5.20
CA ALA A 74 -4.79 -1.48 -4.06
C ALA A 74 -3.96 -0.34 -3.43
N SER A 75 -3.43 0.61 -4.22
CA SER A 75 -2.67 1.74 -3.68
C SER A 75 -3.58 2.75 -2.99
N THR A 76 -4.74 3.04 -3.58
CA THR A 76 -5.74 3.91 -2.95
C THR A 76 -6.32 3.29 -1.69
N GLY A 77 -6.55 1.99 -1.67
CA GLY A 77 -6.93 1.27 -0.45
C GLY A 77 -5.87 1.39 0.64
N ARG A 78 -4.59 1.15 0.32
CA ARG A 78 -3.48 1.35 1.26
C ARG A 78 -3.38 2.79 1.77
N GLN A 79 -3.57 3.78 0.89
CA GLN A 79 -3.60 5.18 1.27
C GLN A 79 -4.74 5.47 2.26
N LEU A 80 -5.94 4.95 2.00
CA LEU A 80 -7.09 5.13 2.88
C LEU A 80 -6.89 4.49 4.26
N ILE A 81 -6.27 3.30 4.32
CA ILE A 81 -5.86 2.66 5.57
C ILE A 81 -4.87 3.53 6.33
N GLY A 82 -3.90 4.13 5.62
CA GLY A 82 -2.98 5.10 6.18
C GLY A 82 -3.71 6.34 6.74
N VAL A 83 -4.72 6.84 6.04
CA VAL A 83 -5.57 7.94 6.52
C VAL A 83 -6.29 7.57 7.81
N LEU A 84 -6.93 6.40 7.87
CA LEU A 84 -7.62 5.92 9.07
C LEU A 84 -6.68 5.83 10.28
N ARG A 85 -5.48 5.24 10.09
CA ARG A 85 -4.47 5.12 11.14
C ARG A 85 -3.92 6.47 11.58
N ASN A 86 -3.67 7.37 10.63
CA ASN A 86 -3.20 8.71 10.95
C ASN A 86 -4.26 9.51 11.72
N LEU A 87 -5.54 9.37 11.37
CA LEU A 87 -6.64 10.00 12.10
C LEU A 87 -6.83 9.41 13.50
N GLN A 88 -6.61 8.11 13.66
CA GLN A 88 -6.57 7.47 14.99
C GLN A 88 -5.49 8.11 15.87
N SER A 89 -4.25 8.16 15.38
CA SER A 89 -3.15 8.82 16.10
C SER A 89 -3.42 10.30 16.35
N PHE A 90 -4.07 10.98 15.41
CA PHE A 90 -4.45 12.39 15.55
C PHE A 90 -5.49 12.61 16.66
N ALA A 91 -6.54 11.79 16.73
CA ALA A 91 -7.54 11.86 17.78
C ALA A 91 -6.95 11.57 19.17
N ILE A 92 -6.05 10.58 19.26
CA ILE A 92 -5.32 10.26 20.50
C ILE A 92 -4.42 11.45 20.91
N GLY A 93 -3.67 12.01 19.97
CA GLY A 93 -2.77 13.14 20.25
C GLY A 93 -3.52 14.41 20.64
N LEU A 94 -4.67 14.66 20.01
CA LEU A 94 -5.51 15.83 20.29
C LEU A 94 -6.34 15.68 21.56
N GLN A 95 -6.56 14.45 22.04
CA GLN A 95 -7.47 14.11 23.14
C GLN A 95 -8.91 14.64 22.90
N LYS A 96 -9.34 14.68 21.63
CA LYS A 96 -10.69 15.07 21.22
C LYS A 96 -11.24 14.08 20.20
N PRO A 97 -12.56 13.84 20.17
CA PRO A 97 -13.18 13.05 19.12
C PRO A 97 -12.99 13.72 17.76
N VAL A 98 -12.73 12.91 16.74
CA VAL A 98 -12.56 13.33 15.35
C VAL A 98 -13.57 12.58 14.49
N LYS A 99 -14.25 13.31 13.61
CA LYS A 99 -15.16 12.74 12.61
C LYS A 99 -14.52 12.75 11.23
N LEU A 100 -14.61 11.62 10.54
CA LEU A 100 -14.32 11.49 9.12
C LEU A 100 -15.65 11.45 8.36
N TYR A 101 -15.92 12.47 7.58
CA TYR A 101 -17.04 12.50 6.66
C TYR A 101 -16.63 11.93 5.31
N VAL A 102 -17.51 11.13 4.73
CA VAL A 102 -17.37 10.55 3.39
C VAL A 102 -18.60 10.93 2.58
N ASP A 103 -18.38 11.48 1.39
CA ASP A 103 -19.39 11.77 0.38
C ASP A 103 -19.16 10.78 -0.78
N LEU A 104 -20.03 9.76 -0.85
CA LEU A 104 -19.93 8.65 -1.78
C LEU A 104 -20.20 9.12 -3.22
N ASP A 105 -21.08 10.11 -3.39
CA ASP A 105 -21.47 10.62 -4.70
C ASP A 105 -20.33 11.39 -5.35
N LYS A 106 -19.59 12.16 -4.55
CA LYS A 106 -18.45 12.96 -5.02
C LYS A 106 -17.11 12.23 -4.93
N GLY A 107 -17.06 11.07 -4.28
CA GLY A 107 -15.79 10.39 -4.00
C GLY A 107 -14.86 11.23 -3.11
N THR A 108 -15.41 12.05 -2.20
CA THR A 108 -14.60 12.95 -1.35
C THR A 108 -14.75 12.64 0.12
N TYR A 109 -13.72 12.96 0.90
CA TYR A 109 -13.73 12.80 2.35
C TYR A 109 -13.00 13.96 3.03
N TRP A 110 -13.45 14.32 4.23
CA TRP A 110 -12.91 15.43 5.01
C TRP A 110 -13.08 15.18 6.51
N VAL A 111 -12.39 15.95 7.32
CA VAL A 111 -12.23 15.68 8.75
C VAL A 111 -12.74 16.87 9.55
N MET A 112 -13.43 16.57 10.64
CA MET A 112 -13.91 17.56 11.60
C MET A 112 -13.47 17.13 13.01
N ILE A 113 -13.05 18.08 13.84
CA ILE A 113 -12.82 17.87 15.27
C ILE A 113 -14.12 18.20 16.01
N ILE A 114 -14.47 17.38 16.98
CA ILE A 114 -15.60 17.66 17.88
C ILE A 114 -15.07 18.34 19.13
N GLU A 115 -15.53 19.57 19.37
CA GLU A 115 -15.18 20.35 20.55
C GLU A 115 -16.47 20.73 21.31
N GLY A 116 -16.79 19.92 22.34
CA GLY A 116 -18.09 20.01 23.00
C GLY A 116 -19.21 19.59 22.05
N THR A 117 -20.11 20.54 21.74
CA THR A 117 -21.23 20.34 20.79
C THR A 117 -20.93 20.88 19.39
N GLU A 118 -19.78 21.55 19.20
CA GLU A 118 -19.41 22.16 17.93
C GLU A 118 -18.50 21.25 17.10
N GLU A 119 -18.71 21.27 15.78
CA GLU A 119 -17.80 20.65 14.82
C GLU A 119 -16.91 21.73 14.19
N LYS A 120 -15.59 21.55 14.30
CA LYS A 120 -14.60 22.51 13.77
C LYS A 120 -13.66 21.84 12.78
N ILE A 121 -13.32 22.58 11.73
CA ILE A 121 -12.28 22.14 10.78
C ILE A 121 -10.93 22.14 11.54
N PRO A 122 -10.06 21.15 11.33
CA PRO A 122 -8.73 21.12 11.94
C PRO A 122 -7.77 22.09 11.21
N LEU A 123 -7.93 23.40 11.46
CA LEU A 123 -7.09 24.46 10.89
C LEU A 123 -5.60 24.20 11.19
N ARG A 124 -4.71 24.51 10.23
CA ARG A 124 -3.25 24.33 10.32
C ARG A 124 -2.77 22.88 10.43
N THR A 125 -3.59 21.94 9.95
CA THR A 125 -3.21 20.53 9.85
C THR A 125 -3.33 20.05 8.40
N GLN A 126 -2.73 18.90 8.09
CA GLN A 126 -2.91 18.21 6.81
C GLN A 126 -4.35 17.75 6.53
N TRP A 127 -5.28 17.96 7.46
CA TRP A 127 -6.69 17.58 7.36
C TRP A 127 -7.63 18.77 7.18
N ALA A 128 -7.10 19.98 7.01
CA ALA A 128 -7.90 21.19 6.78
C ALA A 128 -8.66 21.13 5.45
N ASP A 129 -8.07 20.50 4.44
CA ASP A 129 -8.64 20.40 3.10
C ASP A 129 -9.45 19.12 2.90
N ARG A 130 -10.47 19.24 2.05
CA ARG A 130 -11.22 18.09 1.53
C ARG A 130 -10.33 17.31 0.56
N ARG A 131 -10.32 15.99 0.69
CA ARG A 131 -9.58 15.09 -0.20
C ARG A 131 -10.55 14.33 -1.10
N SER A 132 -10.10 14.02 -2.31
CA SER A 132 -10.82 13.22 -3.30
C SER A 132 -10.12 11.89 -3.52
N LEU A 133 -10.90 10.88 -3.88
CA LEU A 133 -10.37 9.68 -4.52
C LEU A 133 -9.85 10.02 -5.93
N PRO A 134 -8.94 9.21 -6.47
CA PRO A 134 -8.59 9.26 -7.89
C PRO A 134 -9.82 9.02 -8.77
N GLU A 135 -9.88 9.65 -9.94
CA GLU A 135 -11.05 9.57 -10.83
C GLU A 135 -11.42 8.15 -11.27
N SER A 136 -10.45 7.23 -11.28
CA SER A 136 -10.65 5.82 -11.61
C SER A 136 -11.32 4.99 -10.51
N ILE A 137 -11.46 5.53 -9.29
CA ILE A 137 -11.88 4.76 -8.11
C ILE A 137 -13.06 5.46 -7.43
N ARG A 138 -14.07 4.67 -7.09
CA ARG A 138 -15.28 5.15 -6.39
C ARG A 138 -15.56 4.32 -5.14
N PHE A 139 -16.31 4.92 -4.21
CA PHE A 139 -16.92 4.17 -3.12
C PHE A 139 -18.11 3.37 -3.66
N ALA A 140 -18.08 2.05 -3.50
CA ALA A 140 -19.20 1.17 -3.86
C ALA A 140 -20.26 1.17 -2.74
N ASP A 141 -19.81 1.03 -1.50
CA ASP A 141 -20.64 1.21 -0.31
C ASP A 141 -19.78 1.47 0.93
N VAL A 142 -20.38 2.09 1.93
CA VAL A 142 -19.77 2.37 3.23
C VAL A 142 -20.77 2.03 4.33
N ALA A 143 -20.35 1.22 5.29
CA ALA A 143 -21.10 0.86 6.48
C ALA A 143 -20.35 1.31 7.73
N VAL A 144 -21.02 2.11 8.57
CA VAL A 144 -20.55 2.54 9.88
C VAL A 144 -21.53 2.01 10.93
N GLY A 145 -21.09 1.04 11.72
CA GLY A 145 -21.97 0.29 12.63
C GLY A 145 -23.18 -0.28 11.89
N PRO A 146 -24.42 0.01 12.34
CA PRO A 146 -25.63 -0.50 11.69
C PRO A 146 -26.00 0.28 10.40
N ALA A 147 -25.41 1.45 10.17
CA ALA A 147 -25.78 2.31 9.06
C ALA A 147 -24.95 1.97 7.82
N ARG A 148 -25.58 1.46 6.75
CA ARG A 148 -24.96 1.24 5.44
C ARG A 148 -25.51 2.22 4.41
N ARG A 149 -24.63 2.77 3.58
CA ARG A 149 -24.95 3.69 2.49
C ARG A 149 -24.22 3.29 1.21
N MET A 150 -24.91 3.43 0.08
CA MET A 150 -24.34 3.26 -1.27
C MET A 150 -24.24 4.59 -2.02
N SER A 151 -24.84 5.65 -1.47
CA SER A 151 -24.85 7.01 -2.01
C SER A 151 -25.02 8.01 -0.86
N GLY A 152 -24.77 9.29 -1.15
CA GLY A 152 -24.89 10.37 -0.19
C GLY A 152 -23.69 10.45 0.77
N ARG A 153 -23.96 10.88 2.00
CA ARG A 153 -22.95 11.15 3.02
C ARG A 153 -23.10 10.25 4.24
N ILE A 154 -21.97 9.88 4.82
CA ILE A 154 -21.89 9.15 6.10
C ILE A 154 -20.65 9.64 6.86
N ASP A 155 -20.74 9.68 8.19
CA ASP A 155 -19.63 10.00 9.06
C ASP A 155 -19.21 8.82 9.93
N LEU A 156 -17.92 8.79 10.24
CA LEU A 156 -17.26 7.82 11.10
C LEU A 156 -16.63 8.56 12.28
N SER A 157 -16.88 8.12 13.51
CA SER A 157 -16.25 8.70 14.70
C SER A 157 -14.98 7.95 15.09
N ILE A 158 -13.98 8.73 15.47
CA ILE A 158 -12.69 8.28 15.99
C ILE A 158 -12.54 8.93 17.37
N PHE A 159 -12.40 8.10 18.39
CA PHE A 159 -12.41 8.52 19.78
C PHE A 159 -10.98 8.75 20.30
N PRO A 160 -10.80 9.65 21.29
CA PRO A 160 -9.47 9.97 21.83
C PRO A 160 -8.79 8.80 22.56
N ASN A 161 -9.53 7.76 22.92
CA ASN A 161 -8.99 6.51 23.46
C ASN A 161 -8.45 5.55 22.37
N GLY A 162 -8.42 5.98 21.10
CA GLY A 162 -7.97 5.19 19.98
C GLY A 162 -9.03 4.24 19.40
N ARG A 163 -10.24 4.20 19.95
CA ARG A 163 -11.34 3.44 19.36
C ARG A 163 -11.80 4.10 18.07
N ILE A 164 -12.09 3.29 17.05
CA ILE A 164 -12.74 3.73 15.82
C ILE A 164 -14.11 3.05 15.77
N ASP A 165 -15.13 3.75 15.28
CA ASP A 165 -16.41 3.11 14.96
C ASP A 165 -16.19 1.92 14.01
N PRO A 166 -16.97 0.82 14.15
CA PRO A 166 -16.84 -0.30 13.24
C PRO A 166 -17.16 0.16 11.80
N LEU A 167 -16.20 0.02 10.89
CA LEU A 167 -16.30 0.49 9.51
C LEU A 167 -16.17 -0.71 8.56
N THR A 168 -16.96 -0.70 7.50
CA THR A 168 -16.73 -1.56 6.33
C THR A 168 -16.94 -0.73 5.09
N LEU A 169 -15.93 -0.67 4.24
CA LEU A 169 -15.88 0.19 3.09
C LEU A 169 -15.44 -0.61 1.87
N HIS A 170 -16.19 -0.46 0.79
CA HIS A 170 -15.89 -1.09 -0.48
C HIS A 170 -15.48 -0.03 -1.50
N LEU A 171 -14.29 -0.18 -2.07
CA LEU A 171 -13.82 0.59 -3.21
C LEU A 171 -13.99 -0.24 -4.48
N THR A 172 -14.25 0.42 -5.60
CA THR A 172 -14.25 -0.23 -6.90
C THR A 172 -13.64 0.66 -7.96
N ASP A 173 -13.00 0.04 -8.95
CA ASP A 173 -12.42 0.72 -10.10
C ASP A 173 -13.35 0.70 -11.32
N GLN A 174 -12.88 1.27 -12.44
CA GLN A 174 -13.62 1.27 -13.71
C GLN A 174 -13.83 -0.15 -14.29
N SER A 175 -13.00 -1.12 -13.90
CA SER A 175 -13.10 -2.52 -14.32
C SER A 175 -14.01 -3.35 -13.41
N ASN A 176 -14.67 -2.73 -12.44
CA ASN A 176 -15.49 -3.36 -11.40
C ASN A 176 -14.73 -4.35 -10.51
N ASN A 177 -13.41 -4.19 -10.38
CA ASN A 177 -12.68 -4.87 -9.30
C ASN A 177 -13.15 -4.29 -7.97
N LEU A 178 -13.21 -5.13 -6.94
CA LEU A 178 -13.69 -4.76 -5.62
C LEU A 178 -12.53 -4.84 -4.62
N LEU A 179 -12.46 -3.88 -3.70
CA LEU A 179 -11.57 -3.93 -2.55
C LEU A 179 -12.38 -3.57 -1.30
N GLY A 180 -12.52 -4.55 -0.40
CA GLY A 180 -13.10 -4.39 0.92
C GLY A 180 -12.06 -3.99 1.95
N ILE A 181 -12.38 -2.99 2.76
CA ILE A 181 -11.61 -2.53 3.92
C ILE A 181 -12.54 -2.57 5.12
N ALA A 182 -12.16 -3.29 6.17
CA ALA A 182 -12.93 -3.38 7.40
C ALA A 182 -12.10 -2.95 8.60
N VAL A 183 -12.68 -2.14 9.49
CA VAL A 183 -12.09 -1.72 10.76
C VAL A 183 -12.89 -2.35 11.88
N GLU A 184 -12.22 -3.13 12.71
CA GLU A 184 -12.81 -3.69 13.92
C GLU A 184 -12.73 -2.67 15.06
N SER A 185 -13.86 -2.41 15.71
CA SER A 185 -13.93 -1.37 16.74
C SER A 185 -13.14 -1.69 18.01
N VAL A 186 -13.06 -2.98 18.38
CA VAL A 186 -12.46 -3.41 19.66
C VAL A 186 -10.95 -3.36 19.62
N THR A 187 -10.35 -3.91 18.55
CA THR A 187 -8.90 -4.02 18.40
C THR A 187 -8.32 -2.84 17.62
N GLY A 188 -9.16 -2.07 16.92
CA GLY A 188 -8.71 -1.10 15.92
C GLY A 188 -8.01 -1.77 14.73
N ALA A 189 -8.10 -3.10 14.59
CA ALA A 189 -7.47 -3.82 13.49
C ALA A 189 -8.16 -3.44 12.17
N ILE A 190 -7.33 -3.16 11.17
CA ILE A 190 -7.77 -2.84 9.81
C ILE A 190 -7.47 -4.05 8.93
N ARG A 191 -8.49 -4.64 8.32
CA ARG A 191 -8.40 -5.80 7.43
C ARG A 191 -8.73 -5.38 6.01
N THR A 192 -8.08 -6.01 5.05
CA THR A 192 -8.31 -5.83 3.61
C THR A 192 -8.66 -7.15 2.96
N SER A 193 -9.57 -7.13 2.00
CA SER A 193 -9.98 -8.30 1.23
C SER A 193 -10.34 -7.87 -0.19
N ASP A 194 -9.98 -8.68 -1.17
CA ASP A 194 -10.43 -8.50 -2.56
C ASP A 194 -11.87 -9.02 -2.75
N GLU A 195 -12.40 -9.74 -1.76
CA GLU A 195 -13.79 -10.16 -1.67
C GLU A 195 -14.59 -9.21 -0.78
N ARG A 196 -15.90 -9.09 -1.04
CA ARG A 196 -16.83 -8.27 -0.24
C ARG A 196 -16.77 -8.70 1.22
N ILE A 197 -16.33 -7.79 2.08
CA ILE A 197 -16.37 -8.00 3.52
C ILE A 197 -17.75 -7.58 4.00
N GLU A 198 -18.48 -8.49 4.62
CA GLU A 198 -19.74 -8.12 5.26
C GLU A 198 -19.44 -7.45 6.60
N PRO A 199 -20.11 -6.33 6.92
CA PRO A 199 -19.96 -5.72 8.23
C PRO A 199 -20.36 -6.73 9.32
N PRO A 200 -19.63 -6.80 10.45
CA PRO A 200 -20.00 -7.66 11.57
C PRO A 200 -21.45 -7.37 11.96
N ARG A 201 -22.31 -8.39 11.95
CA ARG A 201 -23.68 -8.24 12.43
C ARG A 201 -23.61 -7.92 13.92
N THR A 202 -23.89 -6.67 14.30
CA THR A 202 -24.18 -6.32 15.69
C THR A 202 -25.35 -7.19 16.12
N GLN A 203 -25.09 -8.24 16.89
CA GLN A 203 -26.14 -9.14 17.35
C GLN A 203 -27.17 -8.28 18.08
N ALA A 204 -28.42 -8.33 17.61
CA ALA A 204 -29.51 -7.62 18.25
C ALA A 204 -29.55 -8.07 19.72
N ILE A 205 -29.52 -7.11 20.65
CA ILE A 205 -29.59 -7.38 22.08
C ILE A 205 -30.75 -8.36 22.32
N PRO A 206 -30.50 -9.59 22.80
CA PRO A 206 -31.57 -10.55 23.08
C PRO A 206 -32.67 -9.89 23.90
N GLU A 207 -33.94 -10.11 23.56
CA GLU A 207 -35.09 -9.50 24.26
C GLU A 207 -35.02 -9.68 25.79
N ARG A 208 -34.41 -10.78 26.25
CA ARG A 208 -34.17 -11.05 27.68
C ARG A 208 -33.28 -10.02 28.39
N LEU A 209 -32.35 -9.39 27.68
CA LEU A 209 -31.44 -8.38 28.26
C LEU A 209 -32.06 -6.98 28.29
N LYS A 210 -33.08 -6.70 27.46
CA LYS A 210 -33.80 -5.41 27.50
C LYS A 210 -34.53 -5.20 28.83
N THR A 211 -34.99 -6.28 29.47
CA THR A 211 -35.63 -6.24 30.80
C THR A 211 -34.64 -5.86 31.90
N LEU A 212 -33.34 -6.14 31.72
CA LEU A 212 -32.29 -5.80 32.69
C LEU A 212 -31.73 -4.38 32.51
N LEU A 213 -31.95 -3.78 31.34
CA LEU A 213 -31.56 -2.40 31.02
C LEU A 213 -32.70 -1.41 31.31
N GLN A 214 -33.79 -1.84 31.96
CA GLN A 214 -34.75 -0.89 32.52
C GLN A 214 -33.99 -0.01 33.54
N PRO A 215 -34.07 1.33 33.43
CA PRO A 215 -33.62 2.20 34.50
C PRO A 215 -34.34 1.74 35.76
N ALA A 216 -33.59 1.46 36.83
CA ALA A 216 -34.18 1.23 38.13
C ALA A 216 -35.12 2.41 38.40
N GLN A 217 -36.42 2.14 38.46
CA GLN A 217 -37.41 3.16 38.84
C GLN A 217 -37.05 3.56 40.27
N GLY A 218 -36.29 4.66 40.40
CA GLY A 218 -36.08 5.31 41.67
C GLY A 218 -37.45 5.67 42.26
N PRO A 219 -37.59 5.69 43.60
CA PRO A 219 -38.86 5.96 44.23
C PRO A 219 -39.47 7.25 43.70
N SER A 220 -40.74 7.16 43.28
CA SER A 220 -41.55 8.28 42.80
C SER A 220 -41.46 9.47 43.78
N PRO A 221 -41.23 10.71 43.31
CA PRO A 221 -41.14 11.90 44.16
C PRO A 221 -42.47 12.26 44.85
N ALA A 222 -43.55 11.51 44.61
CA ALA A 222 -44.82 11.68 45.31
C ALA A 222 -44.80 11.19 46.78
N ALA A 223 -43.75 10.49 47.22
CA ALA A 223 -43.64 9.95 48.58
C ALA A 223 -42.84 10.83 49.55
N LEU A 224 -42.20 11.91 49.10
CA LEU A 224 -41.46 12.81 49.99
C LEU A 224 -42.30 14.06 50.30
N GLY A 225 -43.22 13.91 51.26
CA GLY A 225 -43.94 15.01 51.88
C GLY A 225 -42.98 15.91 52.65
N ILE A 226 -42.23 16.76 51.95
CA ILE A 226 -41.52 17.89 52.56
C ILE A 226 -42.45 19.09 52.53
N ARG A 227 -43.11 19.30 53.66
CA ARG A 227 -43.86 20.50 53.98
C ARG A 227 -42.84 21.61 54.26
N PHE A 228 -42.60 22.49 53.29
CA PHE A 228 -41.88 23.74 53.55
C PHE A 228 -42.80 24.64 54.39
N GLN A 229 -42.34 24.99 55.60
CA GLN A 229 -42.82 26.17 56.33
C GLN A 229 -42.05 27.39 55.85
#